data_AF-A0A848KQ85-F1
#
_entry.id   AF-A0A848KQ85-F1
#
_cell.length_a   1.000
_cell.length_b   1.000
_cell.length_c   1.000
_cell.angle_alpha   90.00
_cell.angle_beta   90.00
_cell.angle_gamma   90.00
#
_symmetry.space_group_name_H-M   'P 1'
#
loop_
_entity.id
_entity.type
_entity.pdbx_description
1 polymer ?
#
loop_
_entity_poly.entity_id
_entity_poly.type
_entity_poly.pdbx_seq_one_letter_code
_entity_poly.pdbx_strand_id
1 'polypeptide(L)'
;MKRGDIKPGDVVRYTPSRDHCREGMAWAIRPRGRQVLVDTYWNVGVDSHVLTDEEIATAEVVFNTNDFHELPRYDRGTPDQWKRYAPKDRETISAQRGLQHRYFVRKGASEDWDTIVANARDYADECAADAEAAVRRGKLALDELERVLAQRQEATGE
;
A
#
# COMPACT_ATOMS: atom_id res chain seq x y z
N MET A 1 -23.42 -8.58 4.24
CA MET A 1 -23.90 -8.25 2.87
C MET A 1 -24.40 -9.52 2.17
N LYS A 2 -25.34 -9.46 1.21
CA LYS A 2 -25.70 -10.65 0.40
C LYS A 2 -24.92 -10.66 -0.90
N ARG A 3 -24.58 -11.85 -1.43
CA ARG A 3 -23.82 -12.00 -2.69
C ARG A 3 -24.47 -11.28 -3.88
N GLY A 4 -25.79 -11.12 -3.88
CA GLY A 4 -26.54 -10.41 -4.94
C GLY A 4 -26.39 -8.89 -4.92
N ASP A 5 -25.90 -8.30 -3.83
CA ASP A 5 -25.74 -6.85 -3.71
C ASP A 5 -24.43 -6.37 -4.36
N ILE A 6 -23.50 -7.29 -4.58
CA ILE A 6 -22.17 -7.04 -5.15
C ILE A 6 -22.30 -6.94 -6.66
N LYS A 7 -21.70 -5.90 -7.24
CA LYS A 7 -21.66 -5.65 -8.68
C LYS A 7 -20.28 -6.00 -9.24
N PRO A 8 -20.17 -6.30 -10.55
CA PRO A 8 -18.87 -6.42 -11.20
C PRO A 8 -18.05 -5.14 -11.01
N GLY A 9 -16.78 -5.30 -10.68
CA GLY A 9 -15.88 -4.18 -10.38
C GLY A 9 -15.87 -3.75 -8.92
N ASP A 10 -16.81 -4.20 -8.08
CA ASP A 10 -16.76 -3.90 -6.65
C ASP A 10 -15.48 -4.47 -6.03
N VAL A 11 -14.81 -3.63 -5.25
CA VAL A 11 -13.74 -4.03 -4.35
C VAL A 11 -14.32 -4.02 -2.95
N VAL A 12 -14.14 -5.12 -2.24
CA VAL A 12 -14.68 -5.31 -0.90
C VAL A 12 -13.55 -5.55 0.09
N ARG A 13 -13.73 -5.08 1.33
CA ARG A 13 -12.97 -5.54 2.48
C ARG A 13 -13.74 -6.70 3.11
N TYR A 14 -13.04 -7.72 3.58
CA TYR A 14 -13.67 -8.88 4.22
C TYR A 14 -12.76 -9.43 5.32
N THR A 15 -13.32 -10.22 6.23
CA THR A 15 -12.56 -10.93 7.26
C THR A 15 -12.17 -12.32 6.75
N PRO A 16 -10.87 -12.61 6.56
CA PRO A 16 -10.44 -13.93 6.12
C PRO A 16 -10.77 -15.01 7.14
N SER A 17 -11.15 -16.19 6.66
CA SER A 17 -11.29 -17.39 7.50
C SER A 17 -9.94 -17.92 8.00
N ARG A 18 -8.83 -17.51 7.35
CA ARG A 18 -7.44 -17.84 7.67
C ARG A 18 -6.51 -16.72 7.22
N ASP A 19 -5.38 -16.53 7.88
CA ASP A 19 -4.48 -15.40 7.57
C ASP A 19 -3.39 -15.72 6.53
N HIS A 20 -3.23 -16.99 6.16
CA HIS A 20 -2.19 -17.39 5.21
C HIS A 20 -2.60 -17.04 3.77
N CYS A 21 -1.79 -16.21 3.11
CA CYS A 21 -1.99 -15.76 1.73
C CYS A 21 -3.39 -15.18 1.50
N ARG A 22 -3.79 -14.24 2.37
CA ARG A 22 -5.03 -13.46 2.28
C ARG A 22 -4.72 -11.99 2.50
N GLU A 23 -5.39 -11.13 1.75
CA GLU A 23 -5.23 -9.69 1.87
C GLU A 23 -6.31 -9.06 2.77
N GLY A 24 -7.44 -9.75 2.95
CA GLY A 24 -8.65 -9.12 3.54
C GLY A 24 -9.32 -8.15 2.57
N MET A 25 -8.92 -8.17 1.31
CA MET A 25 -9.51 -7.44 0.21
C MET A 25 -9.84 -8.39 -0.94
N ALA A 26 -10.99 -8.19 -1.58
CA ALA A 26 -11.40 -9.00 -2.71
C ALA A 26 -11.98 -8.13 -3.84
N TRP A 27 -11.84 -8.60 -5.06
CA TRP A 27 -12.34 -7.93 -6.25
C TRP A 27 -13.42 -8.78 -6.93
N ALA A 28 -14.57 -8.17 -7.20
CA ALA A 28 -15.68 -8.77 -7.93
C ALA A 28 -15.36 -8.79 -9.42
N ILE A 29 -14.97 -9.96 -9.91
CA ILE A 29 -14.66 -10.21 -11.31
C ILE A 29 -15.71 -11.12 -11.93
N ARG A 30 -15.81 -11.12 -13.26
CA ARG A 30 -16.73 -11.98 -14.01
C ARG A 30 -16.01 -12.91 -15.00
N PRO A 31 -15.18 -13.85 -14.51
CA PRO A 31 -14.57 -14.85 -15.38
C PRO A 31 -15.64 -15.73 -16.01
N ARG A 32 -15.60 -15.87 -17.35
CA ARG A 32 -16.51 -16.74 -18.12
C ARG A 32 -18.00 -16.50 -17.82
N GLY A 33 -18.39 -15.26 -17.55
CA GLY A 33 -19.78 -14.86 -17.32
C GLY A 33 -20.30 -15.08 -15.89
N ARG A 34 -19.55 -15.75 -15.00
CA ARG A 34 -19.94 -15.94 -13.60
C ARG A 34 -19.25 -14.91 -12.72
N GLN A 35 -20.02 -14.20 -11.90
CA GLN A 35 -19.46 -13.29 -10.91
C GLN A 35 -18.89 -14.07 -9.72
N VAL A 36 -17.65 -13.76 -9.36
CA VAL A 36 -16.97 -14.29 -8.18
C VAL A 36 -16.20 -13.16 -7.49
N LEU A 37 -16.08 -13.27 -6.17
CA LEU A 37 -15.18 -12.42 -5.40
C LEU A 37 -13.85 -13.15 -5.24
N VAL A 38 -12.77 -12.51 -5.65
CA VAL A 38 -11.43 -13.09 -5.62
C VAL A 38 -10.54 -12.25 -4.73
N ASP A 39 -9.94 -12.86 -3.71
CA ASP A 39 -8.97 -12.22 -2.85
C ASP A 39 -7.78 -11.69 -3.67
N THR A 40 -7.26 -10.55 -3.26
CA THR A 40 -6.28 -9.80 -4.04
C THR A 40 -4.83 -10.23 -3.77
N TYR A 41 -4.55 -11.10 -2.80
CA TYR A 41 -3.20 -11.47 -2.38
C TYR A 41 -2.31 -11.94 -3.54
N TRP A 42 -2.80 -12.84 -4.38
CA TRP A 42 -2.05 -13.37 -5.54
C TRP A 42 -2.30 -12.59 -6.83
N ASN A 43 -2.90 -11.40 -6.74
CA ASN A 43 -3.59 -10.77 -7.87
C ASN A 43 -4.71 -11.68 -8.43
N VAL A 44 -5.38 -11.25 -9.50
CA VAL A 44 -6.33 -12.11 -10.23
C VAL A 44 -5.55 -13.06 -11.13
N GLY A 45 -5.62 -14.36 -10.83
CA GLY A 45 -4.84 -15.43 -11.46
C GLY A 45 -5.37 -16.83 -11.09
N VAL A 46 -4.60 -17.87 -11.44
CA VAL A 46 -5.03 -19.28 -11.33
C VAL A 46 -5.08 -19.77 -9.88
N ASP A 47 -4.24 -19.20 -9.00
CA ASP A 47 -4.11 -19.56 -7.58
C ASP A 47 -4.90 -18.61 -6.65
N SER A 48 -5.74 -17.75 -7.22
CA SER A 48 -6.45 -16.76 -6.43
C SER A 48 -7.59 -17.39 -5.65
N HIS A 49 -7.70 -16.99 -4.38
CA HIS A 49 -8.74 -17.50 -3.50
C HIS A 49 -10.10 -16.89 -3.86
N VAL A 50 -11.07 -17.72 -4.21
CA VAL A 50 -12.47 -17.31 -4.33
C VAL A 50 -13.09 -17.33 -2.93
N LEU A 51 -13.69 -16.21 -2.54
CA LEU A 51 -14.25 -16.07 -1.19
C LEU A 51 -15.38 -17.07 -0.93
N THR A 52 -15.38 -17.64 0.27
CA THR A 52 -16.46 -18.51 0.76
C THR A 52 -17.70 -17.71 1.15
N ASP A 53 -18.83 -18.37 1.38
CA ASP A 53 -20.07 -17.67 1.76
C ASP A 53 -19.95 -17.02 3.15
N GLU A 54 -19.17 -17.61 4.06
CA GLU A 54 -18.85 -17.03 5.38
C GLU A 54 -18.03 -15.74 5.23
N GLU A 55 -17.00 -15.76 4.38
CA GLU A 55 -16.18 -14.58 4.11
C GLU A 55 -17.00 -13.47 3.44
N ILE A 56 -17.86 -13.84 2.49
CA ILE A 56 -18.78 -12.90 1.82
C ILE A 56 -19.76 -12.26 2.80
N ALA A 57 -20.19 -12.99 3.83
CA ALA A 57 -21.11 -12.45 4.83
C ALA A 57 -20.51 -11.22 5.56
N THR A 58 -19.19 -11.23 5.77
CA THR A 58 -18.42 -10.13 6.39
C THR A 58 -18.00 -9.02 5.43
N ALA A 59 -18.25 -9.20 4.13
CA ALA A 59 -17.74 -8.28 3.12
C ALA A 59 -18.46 -6.92 3.16
N GLU A 60 -17.69 -5.85 2.97
CA GLU A 60 -18.14 -4.47 2.85
C GLU A 60 -17.54 -3.85 1.59
N VAL A 61 -18.37 -3.22 0.75
CA VAL A 61 -17.89 -2.53 -0.46
C VAL A 61 -17.09 -1.30 -0.08
N VAL A 62 -15.87 -1.21 -0.62
CA VAL A 62 -14.97 -0.07 -0.46
C VAL A 62 -15.17 0.91 -1.62
N PHE A 63 -15.07 0.42 -2.85
CA PHE A 63 -15.30 1.21 -4.06
C PHE A 63 -15.61 0.29 -5.26
N ASN A 64 -16.07 0.87 -6.37
CA ASN A 64 -16.26 0.13 -7.63
C ASN A 64 -15.23 0.60 -8.67
N THR A 65 -14.44 -0.32 -9.23
CA THR A 65 -13.40 0.01 -10.21
C THR A 65 -13.93 0.67 -11.49
N ASN A 66 -15.22 0.51 -11.83
CA ASN A 66 -15.82 1.15 -12.99
C ASN A 66 -15.99 2.66 -12.81
N ASP A 67 -15.96 3.17 -11.57
CA ASP A 67 -16.01 4.60 -11.28
C ASP A 67 -14.62 5.25 -11.28
N PHE A 68 -13.57 4.46 -11.56
CA PHE A 68 -12.18 4.87 -11.51
C PHE A 68 -11.43 4.48 -12.80
N HIS A 69 -10.29 5.11 -13.02
CA HIS A 69 -9.26 4.70 -13.97
C HIS A 69 -8.08 4.13 -13.19
N GLU A 70 -7.54 3.00 -13.64
CA GLU A 70 -6.29 2.47 -13.11
C GLU A 70 -5.11 3.22 -13.73
N LEU A 71 -4.17 3.66 -12.90
CA LEU A 71 -2.91 4.25 -13.34
C LEU A 71 -1.92 3.15 -13.78
N PRO A 72 -0.91 3.47 -14.61
CA PRO A 72 0.06 2.49 -15.09
C PRO A 72 0.74 1.72 -13.96
N ARG A 73 0.46 0.41 -13.85
CA ARG A 73 0.90 -0.42 -12.70
C ARG A 73 2.41 -0.50 -12.50
N TYR A 74 3.18 -0.48 -13.59
CA TYR A 74 4.63 -0.73 -13.56
C TYR A 74 5.48 0.53 -13.71
N ASP A 75 4.85 1.70 -13.76
CA ASP A 75 5.58 2.96 -13.76
C ASP A 75 5.99 3.32 -12.32
N ARG A 76 7.27 3.66 -12.14
CA ARG A 76 7.82 4.06 -10.84
C ARG A 76 7.21 5.37 -10.34
N GLY A 77 6.73 6.24 -11.23
CA GLY A 77 6.09 7.50 -10.87
C GLY A 77 4.62 7.38 -10.46
N THR A 78 3.99 6.21 -10.66
CA THR A 78 2.56 6.02 -10.39
C THR A 78 2.15 6.31 -8.94
N PRO A 79 2.88 5.85 -7.90
CA PRO A 79 2.52 6.17 -6.52
C PRO A 79 2.50 7.68 -6.24
N ASP A 80 3.49 8.42 -6.77
CA ASP A 80 3.58 9.86 -6.57
C ASP A 80 2.51 10.61 -7.37
N GLN A 81 2.23 10.17 -8.60
CA GLN A 81 1.11 10.67 -9.40
C GLN A 81 -0.23 10.46 -8.68
N TRP A 82 -0.46 9.27 -8.13
CA TRP A 82 -1.68 8.93 -7.39
C TRP A 82 -1.88 9.82 -6.16
N LYS A 83 -0.79 10.14 -5.45
CA LYS A 83 -0.82 11.02 -4.28
C LYS A 83 -1.24 12.46 -4.58
N ARG A 84 -1.27 12.89 -5.85
CA ARG A 84 -1.68 14.25 -6.25
C ARG A 84 -3.19 14.50 -6.21
N TYR A 85 -4.00 13.43 -6.14
CA TYR A 85 -5.45 13.52 -6.09
C TYR A 85 -5.95 13.50 -4.64
N ALA A 86 -7.12 14.11 -4.38
CA ALA A 86 -7.73 14.11 -3.07
C ALA A 86 -8.00 12.69 -2.55
N PRO A 87 -7.89 12.42 -1.22
CA PRO A 87 -8.12 11.09 -0.66
C PRO A 87 -9.45 10.43 -1.05
N LYS A 88 -10.54 11.20 -1.19
CA LYS A 88 -11.87 10.71 -1.59
C LYS A 88 -11.97 10.28 -3.07
N ASP A 89 -11.01 10.68 -3.88
CA ASP A 89 -10.99 10.50 -5.34
C ASP A 89 -9.91 9.51 -5.77
N ARG A 90 -9.26 8.85 -4.82
CA ARG A 90 -8.19 7.91 -5.08
C ARG A 90 -8.36 6.68 -4.21
N GLU A 91 -8.12 5.51 -4.80
CA GLU A 91 -8.24 4.23 -4.12
C GLU A 91 -7.09 3.32 -4.50
N THR A 92 -6.80 2.32 -3.66
CA THR A 92 -5.79 1.30 -3.97
C THR A 92 -6.33 -0.09 -3.75
N ILE A 93 -5.88 -1.03 -4.59
CA ILE A 93 -5.99 -2.45 -4.31
C ILE A 93 -4.60 -2.96 -3.97
N SER A 94 -4.41 -3.48 -2.75
CA SER A 94 -3.17 -4.10 -2.34
C SER A 94 -3.14 -5.60 -2.66
N ALA A 95 -1.94 -6.14 -2.77
CA ALA A 95 -1.67 -7.56 -2.94
C ALA A 95 -0.36 -7.93 -2.22
N GLN A 96 -0.19 -9.21 -1.91
CA GLN A 96 0.98 -9.75 -1.22
C GLN A 96 1.33 -9.00 0.08
N ARG A 97 0.35 -8.75 0.95
CA ARG A 97 0.49 -7.98 2.21
C ARG A 97 0.93 -6.54 1.98
N GLY A 98 0.33 -5.86 1.02
CA GLY A 98 0.71 -4.48 0.67
C GLY A 98 2.09 -4.33 0.02
N LEU A 99 2.74 -5.42 -0.42
CA LEU A 99 3.98 -5.29 -1.21
C LEU A 99 3.70 -4.83 -2.64
N GLN A 100 2.51 -5.11 -3.16
CA GLN A 100 2.07 -4.67 -4.48
C GLN A 100 0.82 -3.83 -4.36
N HIS A 101 0.73 -2.81 -5.21
CA HIS A 101 -0.42 -1.92 -5.27
C HIS A 101 -0.87 -1.73 -6.71
N ARG A 102 -2.19 -1.60 -6.87
CA ARG A 102 -2.82 -1.06 -8.07
C ARG A 102 -3.51 0.25 -7.66
N TYR A 103 -3.23 1.30 -8.40
CA TYR A 103 -3.61 2.67 -8.05
C TYR A 103 -4.77 3.12 -8.93
N PHE A 104 -5.83 3.61 -8.30
CA PHE A 104 -7.06 4.01 -8.97
C PHE A 104 -7.35 5.47 -8.67
N VAL A 105 -7.79 6.21 -9.68
CA VAL A 105 -8.24 7.61 -9.57
C VAL A 105 -9.65 7.72 -10.13
N ARG A 106 -10.55 8.40 -9.41
CA ARG A 106 -11.95 8.55 -9.79
C ARG A 106 -12.07 9.23 -11.15
N LYS A 107 -12.96 8.75 -12.00
CA LYS A 107 -13.21 9.35 -13.31
C LYS A 107 -13.64 10.81 -13.15
N GLY A 108 -12.98 11.70 -13.87
CA GLY A 108 -13.24 13.15 -13.83
C GLY A 108 -12.62 13.88 -12.63
N ALA A 109 -11.88 13.20 -11.75
CA ALA A 109 -11.13 13.87 -10.71
C ALA A 109 -10.01 14.73 -11.30
N SER A 110 -9.80 15.91 -10.73
CA SER A 110 -8.64 16.75 -10.97
C SER A 110 -7.64 16.59 -9.83
N GLU A 111 -6.40 16.99 -10.08
CA GLU A 111 -5.41 17.12 -9.02
C GLU A 111 -5.89 18.09 -7.93
N ASP A 112 -5.55 17.77 -6.69
CA ASP A 112 -5.96 18.52 -5.52
C ASP A 112 -4.74 19.23 -4.93
N TRP A 113 -4.64 20.54 -5.17
CA TRP A 113 -3.46 21.33 -4.78
C TRP A 113 -3.24 21.36 -3.27
N ASP A 114 -4.31 21.36 -2.47
CA ASP A 114 -4.20 21.31 -1.02
C ASP A 114 -3.56 20.00 -0.57
N THR A 115 -4.00 18.86 -1.13
CA THR A 115 -3.36 17.55 -0.91
C THR A 115 -1.91 17.53 -1.38
N ILE A 116 -1.59 18.10 -2.54
CA ILE A 116 -0.21 18.16 -3.06
C ILE A 116 0.69 18.93 -2.09
N VAL A 117 0.24 20.10 -1.63
CA VAL A 117 0.99 20.94 -0.68
C VAL A 117 1.15 20.23 0.66
N ALA A 118 0.11 19.57 1.16
CA ALA A 118 0.17 18.80 2.40
C ALA A 118 1.21 17.67 2.30
N ASN A 119 1.14 16.84 1.25
CA ASN A 119 2.12 15.75 1.05
C ASN A 119 3.56 16.28 0.91
N ALA A 120 3.74 17.42 0.26
CA ALA A 120 5.07 18.03 0.10
C ALA A 120 5.65 18.50 1.44
N ARG A 121 4.80 18.99 2.35
CA ARG A 121 5.19 19.35 3.72
C ARG A 121 5.56 18.11 4.52
N ASP A 122 4.71 17.08 4.50
CA ASP A 122 4.99 15.82 5.21
C ASP A 122 6.31 15.20 4.74
N TYR A 123 6.56 15.19 3.42
CA TYR A 123 7.82 14.71 2.86
C TYR A 123 9.04 15.54 3.32
N ALA A 124 8.91 16.86 3.40
CA ALA A 124 9.98 17.73 3.90
C ALA A 124 10.28 17.45 5.38
N ASP A 125 9.24 17.23 6.19
CA ASP A 125 9.36 16.91 7.62
C ASP A 125 10.02 15.53 7.84
N GLU A 126 9.65 14.51 7.05
CA GLU A 126 10.31 13.20 7.04
C GLU A 126 11.80 13.32 6.68
N CYS A 127 12.11 14.07 5.63
CA CYS A 127 13.50 14.30 5.21
C CYS A 127 14.32 15.01 6.30
N ALA A 128 13.72 15.98 7.00
CA ALA A 128 14.37 16.65 8.13
C ALA A 128 14.65 15.66 9.26
N ALA A 129 13.67 14.83 9.64
CA ALA A 129 13.82 13.82 10.68
C ALA A 129 14.92 12.78 10.33
N ASP A 130 14.97 12.34 9.06
CA ASP A 130 15.99 11.40 8.57
C ASP A 130 17.39 12.02 8.60
N ALA A 131 17.52 13.29 8.20
CA ALA A 131 18.79 14.02 8.26
C ALA A 131 19.29 14.14 9.70
N GLU A 132 18.43 14.52 10.64
CA GLU A 132 18.79 14.56 12.06
C GLU A 132 19.19 13.18 12.60
N ALA A 133 18.46 12.13 12.24
CA ALA A 133 18.78 10.77 12.63
C ALA A 133 20.12 10.30 12.06
N ALA A 134 20.45 10.68 10.82
CA ALA A 134 21.74 10.41 10.21
C ALA A 134 22.88 11.12 10.94
N VAL A 135 22.71 12.40 11.30
CA VAL A 135 23.69 13.16 12.08
C VAL A 135 23.93 12.51 13.46
N ARG A 136 22.87 12.09 14.17
CA ARG A 136 23.00 11.40 15.46
C ARG A 136 23.79 10.09 15.33
N ARG A 137 23.48 9.28 14.30
CA ARG A 137 24.21 8.04 14.03
C ARG A 137 25.68 8.29 13.71
N GLY A 138 25.98 9.33 12.94
CA GLY A 138 27.36 9.74 12.63
C GLY A 138 28.16 10.13 13.88
N LYS A 139 27.54 10.88 14.80
CA LYS A 139 28.18 11.24 16.08
C LYS A 139 28.49 10.01 16.93
N LEU A 140 27.52 9.10 17.09
CA LEU A 140 27.73 7.86 17.85
C LEU A 140 28.85 7.00 17.25
N ALA A 141 28.95 6.92 15.92
CA ALA A 141 30.01 6.20 15.25
C ALA A 141 31.39 6.84 15.46
N LEU A 142 31.47 8.17 15.49
CA LEU A 142 32.70 8.90 15.79
C LEU A 142 33.15 8.65 17.24
N ASP A 143 32.25 8.78 18.20
CA ASP A 143 32.55 8.54 19.62
C ASP A 143 33.07 7.10 19.84
N GLU A 144 32.48 6.13 19.14
CA GLU A 144 32.93 4.73 19.20
C GLU A 144 34.31 4.53 18.57
N LEU A 145 34.58 5.18 17.43
CA LEU A 145 35.90 5.14 16.80
C LEU A 145 36.98 5.74 17.72
N GLU A 146 36.71 6.87 18.35
CA GLU A 146 37.62 7.52 19.29
C GLU A 146 37.93 6.60 20.48
N ARG A 147 36.93 5.91 21.02
CA ARG A 147 37.13 4.89 22.07
C ARG A 147 38.02 3.74 21.63
N VAL A 148 37.77 3.19 20.44
CA VAL A 148 38.58 2.08 19.89
C VAL A 148 40.02 2.51 19.66
N LEU A 149 40.24 3.73 19.16
CA LEU A 149 41.59 4.26 18.94
C LEU A 149 42.34 4.46 20.27
N ALA A 150 41.69 5.01 21.29
CA ALA A 150 42.29 5.18 22.62
C ALA A 150 42.71 3.83 23.23
N GLN A 151 41.82 2.83 23.20
CA GLN A 151 42.13 1.48 23.69
C GLN A 151 43.30 0.83 22.95
N ARG A 152 43.41 1.05 21.63
CA ARG A 152 44.53 0.52 20.84
C ARG A 152 45.85 1.19 21.18
N GLN A 153 45.85 2.50 21.41
CA GLN A 153 47.05 3.24 21.82
C GLN A 153 47.54 2.79 23.19
N GLU A 154 46.62 2.56 24.14
CA GLU A 154 46.96 1.98 25.45
C GLU A 154 47.54 0.56 25.32
N ALA A 155 47.01 -0.26 24.41
CA ALA A 155 47.47 -1.63 24.20
C ALA A 155 48.81 -1.76 23.43
N THR A 156 49.31 -0.69 22.80
CA THR A 156 50.57 -0.69 22.02
C THR A 156 51.70 0.11 22.69
N GLY A 157 51.46 0.63 23.89
CA GLY A 157 52.43 1.41 24.68
C GLY A 157 53.35 0.61 25.61
N GLU A 158 53.62 -0.67 25.33
CA GLU A 158 54.76 -1.46 25.86
C GLU A 158 55.90 -1.52 24.84
#